data_AF-A0AAD4NRI6-F1
#
_entry.id   AF-A0AAD4NRI6-F1
#
_cell.length_a   1.000
_cell.length_b   1.000
_cell.length_c   1.000
_cell.angle_alpha   90.00
_cell.angle_beta   90.00
_cell.angle_gamma   90.00
#
_symmetry.space_group_name_H-M   'P 1'
#
loop_
_entity.id
_entity.type
_entity.pdbx_description
1 polymer ?
#
loop_
_entity_poly.entity_id
_entity_poly.type
_entity_poly.pdbx_seq_one_letter_code
_entity_poly.pdbx_strand_id
1 'polypeptide(L)'
;MAVTAKSLAAHTDAEEVFATTLIQISFDHPYLLQAALALSALHLSRISGPEEVQQYSYQAEKYHEAALLDFQATVRDIEPSNFKAVLLFASTLFPHACVASLAVHTDLDHVFDTVVSNLILTRRIRPMVAKFYEQMKESELGRIIPEDVKNIDWQTEEQPPNTELVQLRKFSEVVHHVYPPDIVDAYGYACHILELVFQVAEKSTKPPSDALLKIWIHLISDRYIELLSERQPGSLIIFAHYAVIMHRAAESYWYLEGVAEQILLIADHTIPSEWKSWLQWPKEQIRGGISVPPTPYSGHAT
;
A
#
# COMPACT_ATOMS: atom_id res chain seq x y z
N MET A 1 12.65 14.20 9.58
CA MET A 1 12.55 14.44 8.13
C MET A 1 13.80 14.09 7.34
N ALA A 2 15.02 14.57 7.62
CA ALA A 2 16.19 14.27 6.76
C ALA A 2 16.49 12.77 6.56
N VAL A 3 16.39 11.96 7.63
CA VAL A 3 16.57 10.49 7.54
C VAL A 3 15.35 9.81 6.93
N THR A 4 14.14 10.25 7.30
CA THR A 4 12.87 9.72 6.77
C THR A 4 12.68 9.99 5.29
N ALA A 5 13.06 11.17 4.78
CA ALA A 5 12.91 11.52 3.37
C ALA A 5 13.70 10.56 2.45
N LYS A 6 14.88 10.11 2.91
CA LYS A 6 15.67 9.10 2.21
C LYS A 6 15.01 7.73 2.19
N SER A 7 14.28 7.39 3.25
CA SER A 7 13.61 6.09 3.37
C SER A 7 12.19 6.03 2.78
N LEU A 8 11.71 7.15 2.23
CA LEU A 8 10.41 7.24 1.54
C LEU A 8 10.54 7.20 0.02
N ALA A 9 11.71 7.48 -0.52
CA ALA A 9 11.94 7.66 -1.95
C ALA A 9 12.37 6.36 -2.64
N ALA A 10 11.85 6.13 -3.85
CA ALA A 10 12.28 5.04 -4.72
C ALA A 10 13.70 5.23 -5.30
N HIS A 11 14.17 6.48 -5.37
CA HIS A 11 15.46 6.86 -5.96
C HIS A 11 15.89 8.28 -5.53
N THR A 12 17.16 8.62 -5.74
CA THR A 12 17.79 9.85 -5.24
C THR A 12 17.08 11.15 -5.65
N ASP A 13 16.58 11.25 -6.88
CA ASP A 13 15.85 12.46 -7.31
C ASP A 13 14.52 12.66 -6.55
N ALA A 14 13.86 11.57 -6.14
CA ALA A 14 12.67 11.63 -5.31
C ALA A 14 13.03 11.99 -3.85
N GLU A 15 14.22 11.60 -3.36
CA GLU A 15 14.71 11.98 -2.03
C GLU A 15 14.79 13.51 -1.87
N GLU A 16 15.32 14.20 -2.88
CA GLU A 16 15.42 15.67 -2.86
C GLU A 16 14.04 16.34 -2.79
N VAL A 17 13.06 15.80 -3.51
CA VAL A 17 11.68 16.31 -3.45
C VAL A 17 11.11 16.15 -2.03
N PHE A 18 11.25 14.97 -1.41
CA PHE A 18 10.76 14.75 -0.05
C PHE A 18 11.55 15.52 1.02
N ALA A 19 12.86 15.69 0.84
CA ALA A 19 13.70 16.37 1.83
C ALA A 19 13.58 17.90 1.77
N THR A 20 13.40 18.45 0.57
CA THR A 20 13.41 19.90 0.33
C THR A 20 12.01 20.40 -0.05
N THR A 21 11.46 19.93 -1.17
CA THR A 21 10.22 20.48 -1.74
C THR A 21 9.04 20.28 -0.80
N LEU A 22 8.90 19.08 -0.22
CA LEU A 22 7.84 18.78 0.75
C LEU A 22 7.92 19.70 1.97
N ILE A 23 9.12 19.92 2.51
CA ILE A 23 9.33 20.76 3.68
C ILE A 23 9.07 22.24 3.38
N GLN A 24 9.50 22.72 2.22
CA GLN A 24 9.24 24.10 1.82
C GLN A 24 7.74 24.36 1.67
N ILE A 25 7.01 23.48 0.97
CA ILE A 25 5.56 23.60 0.81
C ILE A 25 4.84 23.44 2.15
N SER A 26 5.34 22.59 3.04
CA SER A 26 4.67 22.33 4.32
C SER A 26 4.63 23.53 5.27
N PHE A 27 5.55 24.50 5.13
CA PHE A 27 5.49 25.74 5.92
C PHE A 27 4.26 26.60 5.62
N ASP A 28 3.72 26.53 4.40
CA ASP A 28 2.51 27.25 4.00
C ASP A 28 1.23 26.41 4.20
N HIS A 29 1.37 25.11 4.52
CA HIS A 29 0.27 24.15 4.62
C HIS A 29 0.39 23.31 5.92
N PRO A 30 -0.24 23.74 7.04
CA PRO A 30 -0.06 23.10 8.34
C PRO A 30 -0.38 21.59 8.37
N TYR A 31 -1.46 21.15 7.71
CA TYR A 31 -1.77 19.73 7.55
C TYR A 31 -0.62 18.92 6.94
N LEU A 32 0.11 19.48 5.97
CA LEU A 32 1.22 18.78 5.32
C LEU A 32 2.41 18.69 6.27
N LEU A 33 2.67 19.74 7.04
CA LEU A 33 3.74 19.73 8.04
C LEU A 33 3.45 18.69 9.12
N GLN A 34 2.22 18.63 9.60
CA GLN A 34 1.78 17.63 10.58
C GLN A 34 1.91 16.21 10.00
N ALA A 35 1.51 15.98 8.76
CA ALA A 35 1.71 14.68 8.11
C ALA A 35 3.18 14.27 7.98
N ALA A 36 4.06 15.23 7.65
CA ALA A 36 5.50 15.01 7.60
C ALA A 36 6.09 14.65 8.99
N LEU A 37 5.63 15.34 10.03
CA LEU A 37 6.02 15.04 11.42
C LEU A 37 5.49 13.68 11.87
N ALA A 38 4.25 13.33 11.50
CA ALA A 38 3.65 12.02 11.78
C ALA A 38 4.51 10.89 11.20
N LEU A 39 4.88 11.02 9.92
CA LEU A 39 5.70 10.03 9.23
C LEU A 39 7.14 9.98 9.76
N SER A 40 7.70 11.12 10.18
CA SER A 40 8.98 11.15 10.90
C SER A 40 8.92 10.40 12.22
N ALA A 41 7.92 10.68 13.05
CA ALA A 41 7.73 10.01 14.33
C ALA A 41 7.50 8.50 14.14
N LEU A 42 6.71 8.12 13.13
CA LEU A 42 6.46 6.73 12.81
C LEU A 42 7.72 5.99 12.36
N HIS A 43 8.58 6.64 11.56
CA HIS A 43 9.86 6.05 11.18
C HIS A 43 10.81 5.96 12.39
N LEU A 44 10.83 6.98 13.25
CA LEU A 44 11.63 6.96 14.49
C LEU A 44 11.20 5.83 15.42
N SER A 45 9.90 5.55 15.55
CA SER A 45 9.42 4.43 16.39
C SER A 45 9.93 3.07 15.91
N ARG A 46 10.33 2.92 14.64
CA ARG A 46 10.90 1.67 14.10
C ARG A 46 12.40 1.52 14.36
N ILE A 47 13.13 2.64 14.41
CA ILE A 47 14.60 2.63 14.52
C ILE A 47 15.11 2.98 15.92
N SER A 48 14.24 3.47 16.80
CA SER A 48 14.56 3.80 18.19
C SER A 48 14.52 2.59 19.14
N GLY A 49 15.09 2.77 20.33
CA GLY A 49 15.06 1.76 21.39
C GLY A 49 13.67 1.58 22.02
N PRO A 50 13.43 0.46 22.75
CA PRO A 50 12.11 0.07 23.27
C PRO A 50 11.39 1.14 24.11
N GLU A 51 12.14 1.98 24.84
CA GLU A 51 11.59 3.02 25.71
C GLU A 51 10.97 4.19 24.92
N GLU A 52 11.52 4.50 23.74
CA GLU A 52 11.06 5.63 22.93
C GLU A 52 10.01 5.23 21.89
N VAL A 53 9.93 3.94 21.52
CA VAL A 53 8.99 3.40 20.52
C VAL A 53 7.54 3.80 20.83
N GLN A 54 7.12 3.67 22.09
CA GLN A 54 5.77 4.03 22.51
C GLN A 54 5.51 5.53 22.36
N GLN A 55 6.48 6.36 22.75
CA GLN A 55 6.37 7.81 22.65
C GLN A 55 6.27 8.26 21.19
N TYR A 56 7.15 7.75 20.33
CA TYR A 56 7.14 8.11 18.90
C TYR A 56 5.89 7.58 18.18
N SER A 57 5.41 6.39 18.52
CA SER A 57 4.15 5.87 17.97
C SER A 57 2.96 6.75 18.38
N TYR A 58 2.89 7.15 19.65
CA TYR A 58 1.86 8.08 20.12
C TYR A 58 1.94 9.46 19.42
N GLN A 59 3.14 9.99 19.23
CA GLN A 59 3.34 11.23 18.48
C GLN A 59 2.91 11.10 17.03
N ALA A 60 3.23 9.97 16.38
CA ALA A 60 2.85 9.70 15.01
C ALA A 60 1.33 9.74 14.82
N GLU A 61 0.59 9.02 15.66
CA GLU A 61 -0.89 9.03 15.65
C GLU A 61 -1.45 10.43 15.89
N LYS A 62 -0.95 11.12 16.92
CA LYS A 62 -1.41 12.48 17.25
C LYS A 62 -1.21 13.46 16.08
N TYR A 63 -0.05 13.42 15.43
CA TYR A 63 0.22 14.29 14.29
C TYR A 63 -0.59 13.88 13.06
N HIS A 64 -0.80 12.57 12.83
CA HIS A 64 -1.59 12.08 11.71
C HIS A 64 -3.07 12.49 11.82
N GLU A 65 -3.66 12.32 13.01
CA GLU A 65 -5.03 12.74 13.28
C GLU A 65 -5.20 14.25 13.08
N ALA A 66 -4.28 15.05 13.65
CA ALA A 66 -4.29 16.50 13.47
C ALA A 66 -4.20 16.90 11.98
N ALA A 67 -3.32 16.22 11.23
CA ALA A 67 -3.13 16.46 9.81
C ALA A 67 -4.41 16.17 9.00
N LEU A 68 -5.09 15.06 9.28
CA LEU A 68 -6.35 14.71 8.64
C LEU A 68 -7.46 15.71 8.94
N LEU A 69 -7.61 16.10 10.21
CA LEU A 69 -8.62 17.07 10.63
C LEU A 69 -8.39 18.44 9.98
N ASP A 70 -7.15 18.93 9.97
CA ASP A 70 -6.81 20.20 9.33
C ASP A 70 -6.96 20.13 7.80
N PHE A 71 -6.55 19.03 7.17
CA PHE A 71 -6.76 18.80 5.74
C PHE A 71 -8.24 18.88 5.37
N GLN A 72 -9.11 18.19 6.12
CA GLN A 72 -10.55 18.19 5.88
C GLN A 72 -11.21 19.56 6.11
N ALA A 73 -10.71 20.33 7.08
CA ALA A 73 -11.22 21.66 7.38
C ALA A 73 -10.78 22.71 6.33
N THR A 74 -9.56 22.56 5.81
CA THR A 74 -8.89 23.57 4.96
C THR A 74 -9.07 23.29 3.47
N VAL A 75 -8.96 22.03 3.04
CA VAL A 75 -8.99 21.66 1.62
C VAL A 75 -10.43 21.32 1.21
N ARG A 76 -11.12 22.30 0.63
CA ARG A 76 -12.47 22.11 0.04
C ARG A 76 -12.40 21.68 -1.42
N ASP A 77 -11.54 22.36 -2.17
CA ASP A 77 -11.31 22.14 -3.58
C ASP A 77 -9.81 22.08 -3.86
N ILE A 78 -9.44 21.32 -4.89
CA ILE A 78 -8.06 21.27 -5.37
C ILE A 78 -7.93 22.30 -6.50
N GLU A 79 -6.96 23.18 -6.34
CA GLU A 79 -6.70 24.35 -7.17
C GLU A 79 -5.22 24.39 -7.60
N PRO A 80 -4.85 25.17 -8.63
CA PRO A 80 -3.45 25.34 -9.04
C PRO A 80 -2.53 25.85 -7.91
N SER A 81 -3.08 26.48 -6.88
CA SER A 81 -2.36 27.00 -5.72
C SER A 81 -2.00 25.92 -4.69
N ASN A 82 -2.79 24.86 -4.55
CA ASN A 82 -2.65 23.88 -3.46
C ASN A 82 -2.42 22.43 -3.93
N PHE A 83 -2.53 22.14 -5.23
CA PHE A 83 -2.47 20.76 -5.72
C PHE A 83 -1.18 20.03 -5.33
N LYS A 84 -0.03 20.72 -5.33
CA LYS A 84 1.26 20.14 -4.89
C LYS A 84 1.21 19.70 -3.42
N ALA A 85 0.67 20.56 -2.55
CA ALA A 85 0.56 20.26 -1.13
C ALA A 85 -0.42 19.10 -0.87
N VAL A 86 -1.54 19.06 -1.59
CA VAL A 86 -2.52 17.97 -1.52
C VAL A 86 -1.92 16.64 -1.99
N LEU A 87 -1.19 16.63 -3.11
CA LEU A 87 -0.50 15.44 -3.64
C LEU A 87 0.56 14.91 -2.66
N LEU A 88 1.37 15.81 -2.09
CA LEU A 88 2.38 15.43 -1.10
C LEU A 88 1.73 14.89 0.17
N PHE A 89 0.66 15.52 0.67
CA PHE A 89 -0.08 15.02 1.81
C PHE A 89 -0.63 13.61 1.53
N ALA A 90 -1.29 13.44 0.39
CA ALA A 90 -1.80 12.15 -0.06
C ALA A 90 -0.71 11.07 -0.15
N SER A 91 0.51 11.43 -0.58
CA SER A 91 1.64 10.51 -0.64
C SER A 91 2.07 9.97 0.73
N THR A 92 1.80 10.71 1.82
CA THR A 92 2.11 10.29 3.20
C THR A 92 1.08 9.31 3.79
N LEU A 93 -0.14 9.27 3.24
CA LEU A 93 -1.24 8.48 3.80
C LEU A 93 -0.97 6.98 3.67
N PHE A 94 -0.46 6.53 2.52
CA PHE A 94 -0.23 5.11 2.27
C PHE A 94 0.87 4.51 3.17
N PRO A 95 2.07 5.13 3.32
CA PRO A 95 3.06 4.68 4.29
C PRO A 95 2.52 4.59 5.72
N HIS A 96 1.79 5.62 6.16
CA HIS A 96 1.22 5.63 7.51
C HIS A 96 0.20 4.51 7.72
N ALA A 97 -0.72 4.34 6.77
CA ALA A 97 -1.71 3.28 6.75
C ALA A 97 -1.11 1.87 6.83
N CYS A 98 -0.01 1.62 6.10
CA CYS A 98 0.66 0.32 6.12
C CYS A 98 1.17 -0.01 7.52
N VAL A 99 1.81 0.93 8.21
CA VAL A 99 2.34 0.71 9.56
C VAL A 99 1.23 0.63 10.61
N ALA A 100 0.22 1.50 10.51
CA ALA A 100 -0.93 1.50 11.42
C ALA A 100 -1.66 0.15 11.42
N SER A 101 -1.74 -0.51 10.26
CA SER A 101 -2.36 -1.85 10.15
C SER A 101 -1.66 -2.94 10.97
N LEU A 102 -0.41 -2.73 11.39
CA LEU A 102 0.38 -3.70 12.16
C LEU A 102 0.31 -3.48 13.67
N ALA A 103 -0.07 -2.29 14.13
CA ALA A 103 -0.05 -1.92 15.55
C ALA A 103 -1.17 -2.58 16.38
N VAL A 104 -2.15 -3.20 15.72
CA VAL A 104 -3.29 -3.85 16.35
C VAL A 104 -2.99 -5.35 16.55
N HIS A 105 -2.46 -5.72 17.71
CA HIS A 105 -2.05 -7.11 17.97
C HIS A 105 -3.15 -8.02 18.57
N THR A 106 -4.39 -7.58 18.68
CA THR A 106 -5.39 -8.31 19.49
C THR A 106 -6.64 -8.79 18.74
N ASP A 107 -6.97 -8.25 17.57
CA ASP A 107 -8.17 -8.62 16.82
C ASP A 107 -7.95 -8.57 15.30
N LEU A 108 -7.96 -9.74 14.65
CA LEU A 108 -7.76 -9.87 13.20
C LEU A 108 -8.88 -9.21 12.39
N ASP A 109 -10.12 -9.16 12.91
CA ASP A 109 -11.22 -8.51 12.21
C ASP A 109 -11.03 -7.00 12.19
N HIS A 110 -10.62 -6.41 13.32
CA HIS A 110 -10.31 -4.99 13.37
C HIS A 110 -9.11 -4.61 12.50
N VAL A 111 -8.07 -5.47 12.47
CA VAL A 111 -6.93 -5.27 11.56
C VAL A 111 -7.41 -5.28 10.11
N PHE A 112 -8.23 -6.27 9.74
CA PHE A 112 -8.74 -6.36 8.38
C PHE A 112 -9.55 -5.13 7.97
N ASP A 113 -10.47 -4.68 8.83
CA ASP A 113 -11.27 -3.49 8.56
C ASP A 113 -10.39 -2.25 8.41
N THR A 114 -9.32 -2.14 9.20
CA THR A 114 -8.32 -1.07 9.07
C THR A 114 -7.58 -1.14 7.73
N VAL A 115 -7.13 -2.33 7.31
CA VAL A 115 -6.47 -2.55 6.01
C VAL A 115 -7.40 -2.16 4.85
N VAL A 116 -8.66 -2.61 4.88
CA VAL A 116 -9.65 -2.29 3.83
C VAL A 116 -9.98 -0.80 3.81
N SER A 117 -10.16 -0.17 4.98
CA SER A 117 -10.37 1.27 5.09
C SER A 117 -9.21 2.06 4.48
N ASN A 118 -7.97 1.62 4.72
CA ASN A 118 -6.76 2.22 4.18
C ASN A 118 -6.66 2.08 2.65
N LEU A 119 -7.07 0.94 2.08
CA LEU A 119 -7.18 0.77 0.63
C LEU A 119 -8.20 1.75 0.05
N ILE A 120 -9.37 1.89 0.68
CA ILE A 120 -10.42 2.83 0.26
C ILE A 120 -9.92 4.28 0.32
N LEU A 121 -9.21 4.65 1.39
CA LEU A 121 -8.61 5.98 1.53
C LEU A 121 -7.62 6.26 0.40
N THR A 122 -6.74 5.30 0.11
CA THR A 122 -5.76 5.40 -0.98
C THR A 122 -6.46 5.58 -2.33
N ARG A 123 -7.54 4.83 -2.60
CA ARG A 123 -8.33 4.92 -3.84
C ARG A 123 -8.93 6.29 -4.07
N ARG A 124 -9.43 6.94 -3.01
CA ARG A 124 -10.10 8.25 -3.10
C ARG A 124 -9.17 9.38 -3.56
N ILE A 125 -7.85 9.20 -3.40
CA ILE A 125 -6.85 10.20 -3.77
C ILE A 125 -6.80 10.42 -5.29
N ARG A 126 -6.74 9.35 -6.09
CA ARG A 126 -6.48 9.46 -7.54
C ARG A 126 -7.50 10.34 -8.28
N PRO A 127 -8.82 10.18 -8.09
CA PRO A 127 -9.82 11.04 -8.74
C PRO A 127 -9.69 12.52 -8.34
N MET A 128 -9.33 12.79 -7.08
CA MET A 128 -9.18 14.15 -6.57
C MET A 128 -8.06 14.91 -7.30
N VAL A 129 -6.94 14.23 -7.59
CA VAL A 129 -5.76 14.86 -8.19
C VAL A 129 -5.64 14.66 -9.71
N ALA A 130 -6.52 13.88 -10.33
CA ALA A 130 -6.44 13.50 -11.75
C ALA A 130 -6.32 14.70 -12.71
N LYS A 131 -7.09 15.77 -12.47
CA LYS A 131 -7.06 16.99 -13.32
C LYS A 131 -5.74 17.76 -13.26
N PHE A 132 -4.91 17.51 -12.24
CA PHE A 132 -3.61 18.15 -12.06
C PHE A 132 -2.44 17.22 -12.41
N TYR A 133 -2.70 16.01 -12.93
CA TYR A 133 -1.66 15.03 -13.15
C TYR A 133 -0.58 15.50 -14.14
N GLU A 134 -0.95 16.12 -15.25
CA GLU A 134 0.03 16.65 -16.22
C GLU A 134 0.78 17.86 -15.66
N GLN A 135 0.12 18.76 -14.93
CA GLN A 135 0.79 19.87 -14.25
C GLN A 135 1.76 19.38 -13.16
N MET A 136 1.41 18.29 -12.47
CA MET A 136 2.26 17.63 -11.48
C MET A 136 3.52 17.06 -12.14
N LYS A 137 3.36 16.33 -13.25
CA LYS A 137 4.47 15.78 -14.06
C LYS A 137 5.44 16.85 -14.55
N GLU A 138 4.92 18.00 -14.97
CA GLU A 138 5.73 19.14 -15.46
C GLU A 138 6.43 19.91 -14.33
N SER A 139 6.02 19.69 -13.07
CA SER A 139 6.61 20.32 -11.89
C SER A 139 7.74 19.50 -11.28
N GLU A 140 8.32 20.00 -10.18
CA GLU A 140 9.32 19.28 -9.38
C GLU A 140 8.80 17.93 -8.86
N LEU A 141 7.48 17.81 -8.65
CA LEU A 141 6.85 16.56 -8.22
C LEU A 141 6.91 15.47 -9.30
N GLY A 142 7.09 15.80 -10.58
CA GLY A 142 7.29 14.80 -11.63
C GLY A 142 8.50 13.91 -11.37
N ARG A 143 9.49 14.38 -10.60
CA ARG A 143 10.66 13.62 -10.17
C ARG A 143 10.36 12.54 -9.15
N ILE A 144 9.17 12.51 -8.53
CA ILE A 144 8.79 11.42 -7.62
C ILE A 144 8.21 10.21 -8.37
N ILE A 145 7.86 10.38 -9.64
CA ILE A 145 7.24 9.32 -10.44
C ILE A 145 8.32 8.29 -10.79
N PRO A 146 8.20 7.04 -10.33
CA PRO A 146 9.18 5.99 -10.63
C PRO A 146 9.04 5.48 -12.06
N GLU A 147 10.11 4.91 -12.61
CA GLU A 147 10.14 4.43 -14.00
C GLU A 147 9.13 3.30 -14.27
N ASP A 148 8.84 2.47 -13.28
CA ASP A 148 7.96 1.31 -13.41
C ASP A 148 6.47 1.65 -13.57
N VAL A 149 6.08 2.93 -13.48
CA VAL A 149 4.71 3.38 -13.79
C VAL A 149 4.64 4.38 -14.94
N LYS A 150 5.78 4.74 -15.54
CA LYS A 150 5.83 5.75 -16.61
C LYS A 150 5.38 5.16 -17.94
N ASN A 151 4.56 5.94 -18.65
CA ASN A 151 4.15 5.67 -20.04
C ASN A 151 3.43 4.32 -20.24
N ILE A 152 2.75 3.82 -19.20
CA ILE A 152 1.92 2.61 -19.27
C ILE A 152 0.46 3.04 -19.18
N ASP A 153 -0.34 2.65 -20.17
CA ASP A 153 -1.79 2.83 -20.12
C ASP A 153 -2.46 1.57 -19.59
N TRP A 154 -2.47 1.48 -18.26
CA TRP A 154 -2.99 0.34 -17.49
C TRP A 154 -4.45 -0.05 -17.77
N GLN A 155 -5.22 0.79 -18.48
CA GLN A 155 -6.60 0.46 -18.87
C GLN A 155 -6.69 -0.23 -20.23
N THR A 156 -5.64 -0.14 -21.04
CA THR A 156 -5.60 -0.66 -22.42
C THR A 156 -4.56 -1.74 -22.63
N GLU A 157 -3.62 -1.93 -21.69
CA GLU A 157 -2.64 -3.01 -21.73
C GLU A 157 -3.33 -4.38 -21.79
N GLU A 158 -2.87 -5.22 -22.71
CA GLU A 158 -3.40 -6.56 -22.88
C GLU A 158 -2.89 -7.51 -21.79
N GLN A 159 -3.68 -8.56 -21.49
CA GLN A 159 -3.27 -9.58 -20.54
C GLN A 159 -1.96 -10.26 -21.01
N PRO A 160 -0.96 -10.40 -20.13
CA PRO A 160 0.31 -10.97 -20.53
C PRO A 160 0.15 -12.48 -20.86
N PRO A 161 0.78 -12.97 -21.95
CA PRO A 161 0.62 -14.37 -22.35
C PRO A 161 1.18 -15.34 -21.29
N ASN A 162 2.29 -14.96 -20.66
CA ASN A 162 2.92 -15.70 -19.56
C ASN A 162 2.83 -14.87 -18.27
N THR A 163 2.67 -15.54 -17.15
CA THR A 163 2.67 -14.93 -15.81
C THR A 163 3.19 -15.92 -14.80
N GLU A 164 3.86 -15.44 -13.75
CA GLU A 164 4.17 -16.26 -12.58
C GLU A 164 2.93 -16.50 -11.69
N LEU A 165 1.87 -15.70 -11.85
CA LEU A 165 0.59 -15.84 -11.16
C LEU A 165 -0.27 -16.99 -11.72
N VAL A 166 0.36 -18.11 -12.12
CA VAL A 166 -0.31 -19.27 -12.74
C VAL A 166 -1.45 -19.80 -11.87
N GLN A 167 -1.24 -19.84 -10.54
CA GLN A 167 -2.25 -20.27 -9.60
C GLN A 167 -3.46 -19.31 -9.61
N LEU A 168 -3.22 -18.00 -9.65
CA LEU A 168 -4.29 -17.00 -9.68
C LEU A 168 -5.07 -17.03 -11.00
N ARG A 169 -4.38 -17.25 -12.13
CA ARG A 169 -5.03 -17.41 -13.44
C ARG A 169 -5.96 -18.61 -13.48
N LYS A 170 -5.51 -19.75 -12.95
CA LYS A 170 -6.36 -20.94 -12.78
C LYS A 170 -7.54 -20.68 -11.85
N PHE A 171 -7.31 -19.92 -10.77
CA PHE A 171 -8.40 -19.51 -9.87
C PHE A 171 -9.44 -18.68 -10.62
N SER A 172 -9.04 -17.68 -11.43
CA SER A 172 -9.95 -16.87 -12.23
C SER A 172 -10.78 -17.69 -13.21
N GLU A 173 -10.21 -18.76 -13.80
CA GLU A 173 -10.94 -19.67 -14.68
C GLU A 173 -12.03 -20.46 -13.92
N VAL A 174 -11.72 -20.93 -12.70
CA VAL A 174 -12.64 -21.74 -11.89
C VAL A 174 -13.81 -20.91 -11.35
N VAL A 175 -13.59 -19.64 -10.98
CA VAL A 175 -14.67 -18.80 -10.41
C VAL A 175 -15.83 -18.54 -11.37
N HIS A 176 -15.62 -18.64 -12.69
CA HIS A 176 -16.69 -18.55 -13.70
C HIS A 176 -17.83 -19.56 -13.47
N HIS A 177 -17.56 -20.69 -12.81
CA HIS A 177 -18.54 -21.73 -12.55
C HIS A 177 -19.18 -21.67 -11.16
N VAL A 178 -18.63 -20.83 -10.27
CA VAL A 178 -18.98 -20.78 -8.85
C VAL A 178 -19.71 -19.50 -8.48
N TYR A 179 -19.40 -18.39 -9.17
CA TYR A 179 -19.91 -17.07 -8.84
C TYR A 179 -20.78 -16.47 -9.95
N PRO A 180 -21.72 -15.57 -9.60
CA PRO A 180 -22.47 -14.79 -10.57
C PRO A 180 -21.57 -13.91 -11.46
N PRO A 181 -22.05 -13.49 -12.66
CA PRO A 181 -21.25 -12.74 -13.62
C PRO A 181 -20.61 -11.45 -13.07
N ASP A 182 -21.29 -10.69 -12.20
CA ASP A 182 -20.75 -9.44 -11.64
C ASP A 182 -19.51 -9.67 -10.76
N ILE A 183 -19.50 -10.77 -10.00
CA ILE A 183 -18.36 -11.17 -9.16
C ILE A 183 -17.22 -11.69 -10.02
N VAL A 184 -17.55 -12.48 -11.04
CA VAL A 184 -16.59 -13.00 -12.01
C VAL A 184 -15.87 -11.86 -12.72
N ASP A 185 -16.60 -10.84 -13.19
CA ASP A 185 -16.01 -9.67 -13.86
C ASP A 185 -15.12 -8.88 -12.89
N ALA A 186 -15.57 -8.67 -11.64
CA ALA A 186 -14.78 -7.97 -10.62
C ALA A 186 -13.47 -8.70 -10.27
N TYR A 187 -13.53 -10.02 -10.10
CA TYR A 187 -12.35 -10.85 -9.84
C TYR A 187 -11.44 -10.93 -11.05
N GLY A 188 -11.98 -11.17 -12.24
CA GLY A 188 -11.22 -11.23 -13.49
C GLY A 188 -10.44 -9.95 -13.75
N TYR A 189 -11.09 -8.79 -13.58
CA TYR A 189 -10.43 -7.50 -13.72
C TYR A 189 -9.35 -7.26 -12.64
N ALA A 190 -9.62 -7.61 -11.38
CA ALA A 190 -8.61 -7.50 -10.32
C ALA A 190 -7.38 -8.41 -10.56
N CYS A 191 -7.59 -9.63 -11.06
CA CYS A 191 -6.52 -10.53 -11.46
C CYS A 191 -5.73 -9.98 -12.65
N HIS A 192 -6.41 -9.45 -13.66
CA HIS A 192 -5.77 -8.87 -14.85
C HIS A 192 -4.84 -7.72 -14.49
N ILE A 193 -5.29 -6.74 -13.69
CA ILE A 193 -4.42 -5.64 -13.25
C ILE A 193 -3.25 -6.16 -12.41
N LEU A 194 -3.47 -7.20 -11.60
CA LEU A 194 -2.40 -7.78 -10.80
C LEU A 194 -1.34 -8.46 -11.70
N GLU A 195 -1.76 -9.18 -12.74
CA GLU A 195 -0.83 -9.76 -13.72
C GLU A 195 0.01 -8.68 -14.41
N LEU A 196 -0.57 -7.53 -14.78
CA LEU A 196 0.17 -6.40 -15.35
C LEU A 196 1.20 -5.85 -14.37
N VAL A 197 0.82 -5.63 -13.11
CA VAL A 197 1.71 -5.14 -12.07
C VAL A 197 2.91 -6.09 -11.85
N PHE A 198 2.65 -7.39 -11.82
CA PHE A 198 3.70 -8.40 -11.69
C PHE A 198 4.61 -8.48 -12.92
N GLN A 199 4.04 -8.38 -14.13
CA GLN A 199 4.82 -8.35 -15.37
C GLN A 199 5.77 -7.15 -15.43
N VAL A 200 5.32 -5.99 -14.93
CA VAL A 200 6.16 -4.79 -14.85
C VAL A 200 7.27 -4.97 -13.81
N ALA A 201 6.94 -5.53 -12.65
CA ALA A 201 7.94 -5.81 -11.62
C ALA A 201 9.02 -6.80 -12.10
N GLU A 202 8.65 -7.83 -12.88
CA GLU A 202 9.57 -8.83 -13.43
C GLU A 202 10.59 -8.24 -14.42
N LYS A 203 10.27 -7.13 -15.09
CA LYS A 203 11.18 -6.45 -16.03
C LYS A 203 12.33 -5.72 -15.33
N SER A 204 12.26 -5.54 -14.01
CA SER A 204 13.23 -4.80 -13.21
C SER A 204 14.01 -5.73 -12.29
N THR A 205 15.31 -5.47 -12.12
CA THR A 205 16.13 -6.13 -11.08
C THR A 205 16.01 -5.44 -9.72
N LYS A 206 15.34 -4.29 -9.63
CA LYS A 206 15.08 -3.56 -8.40
C LYS A 206 13.71 -3.94 -7.85
N PRO A 207 13.52 -3.90 -6.51
CA PRO A 207 12.20 -4.04 -5.91
C PRO A 207 11.16 -3.08 -6.53
N PRO A 208 9.90 -3.49 -6.62
CA PRO A 208 8.83 -2.67 -7.20
C PRO A 208 8.59 -1.41 -6.38
N SER A 209 8.27 -0.29 -7.04
CA SER A 209 7.97 0.96 -6.36
C SER A 209 6.63 0.91 -5.61
N ASP A 210 6.48 1.76 -4.59
CA ASP A 210 5.20 1.91 -3.89
C ASP A 210 4.10 2.46 -4.81
N ALA A 211 4.46 3.24 -5.84
CA ALA A 211 3.55 3.72 -6.87
C ALA A 211 2.98 2.56 -7.69
N LEU A 212 3.82 1.58 -8.05
CA LEU A 212 3.39 0.38 -8.76
C LEU A 212 2.40 -0.45 -7.94
N LEU A 213 2.62 -0.60 -6.63
CA LEU A 213 1.65 -1.25 -5.73
C LEU A 213 0.29 -0.54 -5.76
N LYS A 214 0.32 0.80 -5.69
CA LYS A 214 -0.89 1.62 -5.69
C LYS A 214 -1.65 1.54 -7.02
N ILE A 215 -1.03 1.18 -8.15
CA ILE A 215 -1.75 1.00 -9.42
C ILE A 215 -2.89 -0.01 -9.27
N TRP A 216 -2.61 -1.17 -8.67
CA TRP A 216 -3.63 -2.18 -8.42
C TRP A 216 -4.76 -1.64 -7.54
N ILE A 217 -4.39 -1.03 -6.41
CA ILE A 217 -5.33 -0.40 -5.48
C ILE A 217 -6.23 0.60 -6.19
N HIS A 218 -5.69 1.46 -7.05
CA HIS A 218 -6.44 2.50 -7.74
C HIS A 218 -7.36 1.98 -8.85
N LEU A 219 -7.08 0.80 -9.41
CA LEU A 219 -7.78 0.32 -10.60
C LEU A 219 -8.88 -0.69 -10.29
N ILE A 220 -8.72 -1.58 -9.30
CA ILE A 220 -9.74 -2.59 -8.94
C ILE A 220 -11.15 -2.01 -8.88
N SER A 221 -12.18 -2.77 -9.21
CA SER A 221 -13.54 -2.23 -9.26
C SER A 221 -14.11 -1.95 -7.86
N ASP A 222 -15.10 -1.07 -7.76
CA ASP A 222 -15.82 -0.87 -6.51
C ASP A 222 -16.50 -2.16 -6.05
N ARG A 223 -16.98 -2.96 -7.01
CA ARG A 223 -17.53 -4.29 -6.72
C ARG A 223 -16.52 -5.22 -6.06
N TYR A 224 -15.25 -5.21 -6.51
CA TYR A 224 -14.20 -5.98 -5.84
C TYR A 224 -13.98 -5.52 -4.39
N ILE A 225 -14.00 -4.21 -4.14
CA ILE A 225 -13.84 -3.65 -2.79
C ILE A 225 -15.00 -4.04 -1.87
N GLU A 226 -16.24 -4.07 -2.38
CA GLU A 226 -17.40 -4.57 -1.63
C GLU A 226 -17.19 -6.04 -1.24
N LEU A 227 -16.83 -6.89 -2.19
CA LEU A 227 -16.56 -8.31 -1.96
C LEU A 227 -15.42 -8.53 -0.95
N LEU A 228 -14.37 -7.71 -1.02
CA LEU A 228 -13.29 -7.72 -0.04
C LEU A 228 -13.77 -7.30 1.34
N SER A 229 -14.55 -6.22 1.44
CA SER A 229 -15.13 -5.76 2.72
C SER A 229 -16.03 -6.83 3.36
N GLU A 230 -16.78 -7.56 2.53
CA GLU A 230 -17.60 -8.72 2.90
C GLU A 230 -16.79 -9.99 3.21
N ARG A 231 -15.46 -9.95 3.09
CA ARG A 231 -14.54 -11.07 3.32
C ARG A 231 -14.85 -12.29 2.44
N GLN A 232 -15.31 -12.05 1.20
CA GLN A 232 -15.61 -13.13 0.26
C GLN A 232 -14.33 -13.95 -0.02
N PRO A 233 -14.37 -15.29 0.02
CA PRO A 233 -13.14 -16.10 -0.09
C PRO A 233 -12.29 -15.79 -1.32
N GLY A 234 -12.94 -15.58 -2.47
CA GLY A 234 -12.24 -15.26 -3.71
C GLY A 234 -11.49 -13.93 -3.67
N SER A 235 -12.10 -12.90 -3.06
CA SER A 235 -11.47 -11.58 -2.89
C SER A 235 -10.24 -11.66 -1.98
N LEU A 236 -10.29 -12.46 -0.91
CA LEU A 236 -9.17 -12.65 0.01
C LEU A 236 -8.02 -13.41 -0.63
N ILE A 237 -8.31 -14.37 -1.52
CA ILE A 237 -7.28 -15.09 -2.29
C ILE A 237 -6.55 -14.13 -3.23
N ILE A 238 -7.28 -13.31 -3.99
CA ILE A 238 -6.68 -12.30 -4.88
C ILE A 238 -5.85 -11.30 -4.07
N PHE A 239 -6.38 -10.85 -2.92
CA PHE A 239 -5.68 -9.92 -2.04
C PHE A 239 -4.40 -10.52 -1.43
N ALA A 240 -4.39 -11.82 -1.11
CA ALA A 240 -3.19 -12.52 -0.68
C ALA A 240 -2.12 -12.64 -1.78
N HIS A 241 -2.51 -12.74 -3.05
CA HIS A 241 -1.55 -12.67 -4.16
C HIS A 241 -1.00 -11.25 -4.33
N TYR A 242 -1.83 -10.22 -4.12
CA TYR A 242 -1.36 -8.83 -4.08
C TYR A 242 -0.38 -8.58 -2.93
N ALA A 243 -0.56 -9.23 -1.78
CA ALA A 243 0.38 -9.15 -0.67
C ALA A 243 1.81 -9.59 -1.06
N VAL A 244 1.97 -10.49 -2.03
CA VAL A 244 3.30 -10.93 -2.50
C VAL A 244 4.08 -9.78 -3.17
N ILE A 245 3.43 -8.92 -3.95
CA ILE A 245 4.14 -7.77 -4.55
C ILE A 245 4.51 -6.73 -3.47
N MET A 246 3.68 -6.59 -2.43
CA MET A 246 4.02 -5.76 -1.27
C MET A 246 5.21 -6.32 -0.49
N HIS A 247 5.31 -7.64 -0.34
CA HIS A 247 6.45 -8.30 0.29
C HIS A 247 7.75 -8.03 -0.47
N ARG A 248 7.73 -8.09 -1.81
CA ARG A 248 8.90 -7.74 -2.64
C ARG A 248 9.30 -6.27 -2.49
N ALA A 249 8.33 -5.37 -2.42
CA ALA A 249 8.59 -3.95 -2.20
C ALA A 249 9.16 -3.67 -0.79
N ALA A 250 8.86 -4.49 0.21
CA ALA A 250 9.34 -4.29 1.59
C ALA A 250 10.88 -4.28 1.69
N GLU A 251 11.59 -4.85 0.73
CA GLU A 251 13.05 -4.74 0.62
C GLU A 251 13.54 -3.29 0.51
N SER A 252 12.74 -2.39 -0.06
CA SER A 252 13.07 -0.97 -0.25
C SER A 252 12.25 -0.03 0.64
N TYR A 253 11.11 -0.48 1.16
CA TYR A 253 10.18 0.37 1.91
C TYR A 253 9.87 -0.22 3.29
N TRP A 254 10.50 0.36 4.32
CA TRP A 254 10.36 -0.05 5.72
C TRP A 254 8.90 -0.09 6.21
N TYR A 255 8.03 0.75 5.66
CA TYR A 255 6.61 0.82 6.06
C TYR A 255 5.77 -0.35 5.52
N LEU A 256 6.33 -1.18 4.63
CA LEU A 256 5.67 -2.39 4.12
C LEU A 256 6.09 -3.67 4.87
N GLU A 257 7.12 -3.59 5.72
CA GLU A 257 7.61 -4.73 6.49
C GLU A 257 6.51 -5.32 7.38
N GLY A 258 6.18 -6.60 7.19
CA GLY A 258 5.16 -7.31 7.97
C GLY A 258 3.73 -7.20 7.43
N VAL A 259 3.46 -6.29 6.49
CA VAL A 259 2.11 -6.05 5.96
C VAL A 259 1.63 -7.25 5.15
N ALA A 260 2.50 -7.84 4.33
CA ALA A 260 2.15 -8.98 3.51
C ALA A 260 1.83 -10.22 4.35
N GLU A 261 2.60 -10.44 5.40
CA GLU A 261 2.41 -11.50 6.39
C GLU A 261 1.07 -11.34 7.11
N GLN A 262 0.72 -10.11 7.49
CA GLN A 262 -0.56 -9.81 8.13
C GLN A 262 -1.75 -10.06 7.20
N ILE A 263 -1.67 -9.63 5.93
CA ILE A 263 -2.72 -9.90 4.93
C ILE A 263 -2.88 -11.40 4.72
N LEU A 264 -1.76 -12.13 4.57
CA LEU A 264 -1.78 -13.57 4.38
C LEU A 264 -2.34 -14.31 5.59
N LEU A 265 -2.01 -13.84 6.80
CA LEU A 265 -2.54 -14.39 8.06
C LEU A 265 -4.06 -14.26 8.09
N ILE A 266 -4.60 -13.08 7.77
CA ILE A 266 -6.03 -12.84 7.73
C ILE A 266 -6.70 -13.75 6.70
N ALA A 267 -6.20 -13.76 5.46
CA ALA A 267 -6.75 -14.61 4.41
C ALA A 267 -6.77 -16.10 4.82
N ASP A 268 -5.69 -16.62 5.41
CA ASP A 268 -5.61 -18.02 5.84
C ASP A 268 -6.56 -18.37 7.02
N HIS A 269 -6.87 -17.40 7.89
CA HIS A 269 -7.83 -17.61 8.99
C HIS A 269 -9.29 -17.49 8.54
N THR A 270 -9.56 -16.63 7.55
CA THR A 270 -10.93 -16.30 7.14
C THR A 270 -11.49 -17.23 6.07
N ILE A 271 -10.67 -17.71 5.12
CA ILE A 271 -11.20 -18.53 4.02
C ILE A 271 -11.49 -19.99 4.44
N PRO A 272 -12.54 -20.62 3.89
CA PRO A 272 -12.83 -22.03 4.13
C PRO A 272 -11.72 -22.98 3.63
N SER A 273 -11.64 -24.16 4.24
CA SER A 273 -10.57 -25.15 4.00
C SER A 273 -10.42 -25.56 2.53
N GLU A 274 -11.52 -25.67 1.80
CA GLU A 274 -11.55 -26.04 0.39
C GLU A 274 -10.89 -25.00 -0.53
N TRP A 275 -10.75 -23.75 -0.07
CA TRP A 275 -10.10 -22.68 -0.81
C TRP A 275 -8.62 -22.49 -0.44
N LYS A 276 -8.14 -23.11 0.65
CA LYS A 276 -6.78 -22.89 1.18
C LYS A 276 -5.65 -23.29 0.25
N SER A 277 -5.89 -24.21 -0.69
CA SER A 277 -4.90 -24.60 -1.69
C SER A 277 -4.50 -23.41 -2.56
N TRP A 278 -5.42 -22.46 -2.82
CA TRP A 278 -5.14 -21.23 -3.59
C TRP A 278 -4.23 -20.24 -2.85
N LEU A 279 -3.97 -20.41 -1.56
CA LEU A 279 -3.00 -19.61 -0.80
C LEU A 279 -1.61 -20.23 -0.77
N GLN A 280 -1.40 -21.37 -1.42
CA GLN A 280 -0.11 -22.07 -1.37
C GLN A 280 1.02 -21.22 -1.98
N TRP A 281 0.83 -20.68 -3.19
CA TRP A 281 1.86 -19.86 -3.83
C TRP A 281 2.16 -18.58 -3.03
N PRO A 282 1.18 -17.79 -2.57
CA PRO A 282 1.46 -16.66 -1.67
C PRO A 282 2.23 -17.04 -0.40
N LYS A 283 1.89 -18.17 0.24
CA LYS A 283 2.62 -18.67 1.41
C LYS A 283 4.09 -18.98 1.09
N GLU A 284 4.35 -19.63 -0.04
CA GLU A 284 5.70 -19.96 -0.48
C GLU A 284 6.53 -18.70 -0.76
N GLN A 285 5.94 -17.69 -1.41
CA GLN A 285 6.63 -16.44 -1.73
C GLN A 285 6.94 -15.61 -0.48
N ILE A 286 5.98 -15.47 0.45
CA ILE A 286 6.12 -14.63 1.64
C ILE A 286 6.95 -15.32 2.73
N ARG A 287 6.78 -16.64 2.94
CA ARG A 287 7.55 -17.38 3.97
C ARG A 287 8.90 -17.85 3.48
N GLY A 288 9.06 -18.06 2.17
CA GLY A 288 10.31 -18.50 1.55
C GLY A 288 11.42 -17.44 1.57
N GLY A 289 11.10 -16.18 1.91
CA GLY A 289 12.04 -15.06 1.97
C GLY A 289 12.73 -14.83 3.33
N ILE A 290 12.30 -15.49 4.42
CA ILE A 290 12.80 -15.20 5.78
C ILE A 290 13.27 -16.49 6.47
N SER A 291 14.58 -16.64 6.62
CA SER A 291 15.16 -17.35 7.77
C SER A 291 14.75 -16.58 9.03
N VAL A 292 13.74 -17.08 9.73
CA VAL A 292 13.20 -16.48 10.96
C VAL A 292 14.34 -16.26 11.96
N PRO A 293 14.70 -15.02 12.34
CA PRO A 293 15.53 -14.80 13.52
C PRO A 293 14.73 -15.24 14.74
N PRO A 294 15.35 -15.92 15.72
CA PRO A 294 14.65 -16.33 16.93
C PRO A 294 14.11 -15.08 17.65
N THR A 295 12.81 -15.11 17.94
CA THR A 295 12.17 -14.16 18.87
C THR A 295 12.97 -14.12 20.17
N PRO A 296 13.48 -12.96 20.62
CA PRO A 296 13.83 -12.81 22.02
C PRO A 296 12.50 -12.86 22.81
N TYR A 297 12.52 -13.42 24.01
CA TYR A 297 11.38 -13.66 24.90
C TYR A 297 10.71 -15.03 24.80
N SER A 298 11.48 -16.06 25.17
CA SER A 298 10.96 -17.18 25.96
C SER A 298 11.66 -17.20 27.33
N GLY A 299 10.95 -16.77 28.38
CA GLY A 299 11.39 -16.79 29.78
C GLY A 299 10.60 -15.72 30.54
N HIS A 300 9.79 -15.97 31.55
CA HIS A 300 9.76 -17.08 32.50
C HIS A 300 8.31 -17.37 32.94
N ALA A 301 7.99 -18.66 33.02
CA ALA A 301 7.05 -19.18 34.01
C ALA A 301 7.88 -19.90 35.08
N THR A 302 7.50 -19.63 36.33
CA THR A 302 8.03 -20.11 37.63
C THR A 302 9.43 -19.65 38.04
#